data_AF-A0A7C8V1J6-F1
#
_entry.id   AF-A0A7C8V1J6-F1
#
_cell.length_a   1.000
_cell.length_b   1.000
_cell.length_c   1.000
_cell.angle_alpha   90.00
_cell.angle_beta   90.00
_cell.angle_gamma   90.00
#
_symmetry.space_group_name_H-M   'P 1'
#
loop_
_entity.id
_entity.type
_entity.pdbx_description
1 polymer ?
#
loop_
_entity_poly.entity_id
_entity_poly.type
_entity_poly.pdbx_seq_one_letter_code
_entity_poly.pdbx_strand_id
1 'polypeptide(L)'
;MAVPPKKIDHPYPLIDNDPYVTRVVRYFRPSDYATIALSTAAAPGLYMLMEVCAPQYMGRTAVMSGMRTSGLIGLTGGFLIAYQQSSRIVAPLSSLETNS
;
A
#
# COMPACT_ATOMS: atom_id res chain seq x y z
N MET A 1 -17.54 19.09 22.53
CA MET A 1 -18.44 19.07 21.35
C MET A 1 -18.25 17.73 20.66
N ALA A 2 -19.23 16.84 20.69
CA ALA A 2 -19.15 15.55 20.00
C ALA A 2 -19.52 15.77 18.53
N VAL A 3 -18.57 15.55 17.61
CA VAL A 3 -18.84 15.58 16.18
C VAL A 3 -19.47 14.22 15.80
N PRO A 4 -20.63 14.19 15.13
CA PRO A 4 -21.24 12.93 14.72
C PRO A 4 -20.31 12.19 13.74
N PRO A 5 -20.19 10.85 13.85
CA PRO A 5 -19.34 10.08 12.95
C PRO A 5 -19.84 10.20 11.52
N LYS A 6 -18.91 10.28 10.57
CA LYS A 6 -19.24 10.37 9.14
C LYS A 6 -19.97 9.09 8.73
N LYS A 7 -21.22 9.22 8.28
CA LYS A 7 -21.99 8.11 7.70
C LYS A 7 -21.40 7.79 6.33
N ILE A 8 -20.88 6.58 6.18
CA ILE A 8 -20.37 6.05 4.91
C ILE A 8 -21.34 4.94 4.51
N ASP A 9 -21.81 4.98 3.27
CA ASP A 9 -22.65 3.91 2.73
C ASP A 9 -21.75 2.72 2.34
N HIS A 10 -21.50 1.85 3.31
CA HIS A 10 -20.65 0.68 3.16
C HIS A 10 -21.31 -0.52 3.87
N PRO A 11 -21.23 -1.75 3.32
CA PRO A 11 -21.82 -2.96 3.95
C PRO A 11 -21.19 -3.34 5.30
N TYR A 12 -20.12 -2.65 5.69
CA TYR A 12 -19.49 -2.81 6.99
C TYR A 12 -19.61 -1.46 7.72
N PRO A 13 -19.94 -1.42 9.02
CA PRO A 13 -20.08 -0.17 9.77
C PRO A 13 -18.76 0.64 9.80
N LEU A 14 -18.63 1.72 10.58
CA LEU A 14 -17.36 2.47 10.72
C LEU A 14 -16.65 2.19 12.07
N ILE A 15 -15.38 1.72 12.09
CA ILE A 15 -14.63 1.47 13.36
C ILE A 15 -13.96 2.74 13.84
N ASP A 16 -13.43 3.54 12.92
CA ASP A 16 -12.69 4.76 13.21
C ASP A 16 -12.75 5.68 11.99
N ASN A 17 -13.01 6.98 12.19
CA ASN A 17 -13.10 7.94 11.08
C ASN A 17 -11.76 8.63 10.76
N ASP A 18 -10.79 8.55 11.67
CA ASP A 18 -9.49 9.20 11.54
C ASP A 18 -8.40 8.36 12.24
N PRO A 19 -8.05 7.21 11.65
CA PRO A 19 -7.07 6.32 12.24
C PRO A 19 -5.69 6.96 12.23
N TYR A 20 -5.06 7.02 13.40
CA TYR A 20 -3.67 7.44 13.53
C TYR A 20 -2.72 6.51 12.74
N VAL A 21 -1.62 7.05 12.22
CA VAL A 21 -0.69 6.33 11.32
C VAL A 21 -0.21 5.00 11.91
N THR A 22 0.13 4.96 13.20
CA THR A 22 0.59 3.73 13.86
C THR A 22 -0.52 2.68 14.00
N ARG A 23 -1.81 3.07 13.96
CA ARG A 23 -2.96 2.15 13.92
C ARG A 23 -2.94 1.42 12.59
N VAL A 24 -2.90 2.19 11.50
CA VAL A 24 -2.97 1.66 10.14
C VAL A 24 -1.82 0.67 9.90
N VAL A 25 -0.59 1.05 10.27
CA VAL A 25 0.59 0.18 10.10
C VAL A 25 0.50 -1.09 10.96
N ARG A 26 -0.08 -1.00 12.17
CA ARG A 26 -0.27 -2.18 13.04
C ARG A 26 -1.32 -3.16 12.51
N TYR A 27 -2.31 -2.67 11.76
CA TYR A 27 -3.35 -3.50 11.15
C TYR A 27 -3.01 -3.97 9.73
N PHE A 28 -1.74 -3.82 9.28
CA PHE A 28 -1.30 -4.36 8.00
C PHE A 28 -1.52 -5.86 7.93
N ARG A 29 -2.27 -6.28 6.91
CA ARG A 29 -2.52 -7.67 6.62
C ARG A 29 -1.31 -8.28 5.90
N PRO A 30 -1.14 -9.61 5.91
CA PRO A 30 -0.11 -10.26 5.10
C PRO A 30 -0.15 -9.86 3.62
N SER A 31 -1.35 -9.60 3.07
CA SER A 31 -1.54 -9.09 1.71
C SER A 31 -0.94 -7.71 1.47
N ASP A 32 -0.89 -6.85 2.49
CA ASP A 32 -0.36 -5.50 2.38
C ASP A 32 1.17 -5.54 2.27
N TYR A 33 1.81 -6.42 3.06
CA TYR A 33 3.24 -6.71 2.91
C TYR A 33 3.56 -7.35 1.56
N ALA A 34 2.69 -8.24 1.05
CA ALA A 34 2.85 -8.80 -0.29
C ALA A 34 2.78 -7.70 -1.36
N THR A 35 1.88 -6.73 -1.20
CA THR A 35 1.74 -5.59 -2.12
C THR A 35 3.00 -4.72 -2.11
N ILE A 36 3.54 -4.41 -0.94
CA ILE A 36 4.79 -3.64 -0.79
C ILE A 36 5.97 -4.40 -1.41
N ALA A 37 6.10 -5.70 -1.14
CA ALA A 37 7.17 -6.52 -1.67
C ALA A 37 7.11 -6.62 -3.21
N LEU A 38 5.90 -6.85 -3.74
CA LEU A 38 5.66 -6.94 -5.18
C LEU A 38 6.00 -5.63 -5.87
N SER A 39 5.53 -4.49 -5.37
CA SER A 39 5.82 -3.19 -5.98
C SER A 39 7.32 -2.83 -5.91
N THR A 40 7.97 -3.17 -4.79
CA THR A 40 9.40 -2.91 -4.57
C THR A 40 10.26 -3.73 -5.52
N ALA A 41 9.87 -4.96 -5.85
CA ALA A 41 10.57 -5.80 -6.81
C ALA A 41 10.20 -5.46 -8.27
N ALA A 42 8.94 -5.11 -8.52
CA ALA A 42 8.44 -4.80 -9.86
C ALA A 42 9.11 -3.57 -10.47
N ALA A 43 9.35 -2.51 -9.70
CA ALA A 43 9.97 -1.29 -10.20
C ALA A 43 11.42 -1.49 -10.74
N PRO A 44 12.37 -2.02 -9.96
CA PRO A 44 13.71 -2.33 -10.46
C PRO A 44 13.70 -3.50 -11.47
N GLY A 45 12.77 -4.46 -11.34
CA GLY A 45 12.60 -5.53 -12.32
C GLY A 45 12.21 -4.99 -13.70
N LEU A 46 11.29 -4.03 -13.75
CA LEU A 46 10.90 -3.34 -14.98
C LEU A 46 12.05 -2.50 -15.54
N TYR A 47 12.80 -1.80 -14.68
CA TYR A 47 13.99 -1.06 -15.09
C TYR A 47 15.03 -1.98 -15.75
N MET A 48 15.31 -3.15 -15.16
CA MET A 48 16.21 -4.14 -15.75
C MET A 48 15.65 -4.71 -17.06
N LEU A 49 14.35 -4.99 -17.12
CA LEU A 49 13.70 -5.48 -18.34
C LEU A 49 13.83 -4.47 -19.49
N MET A 50 13.68 -3.17 -19.20
CA MET A 50 13.90 -2.10 -20.18
C MET A 50 15.33 -2.09 -20.70
N GLU A 51 16.34 -2.27 -19.83
CA GLU A 51 17.74 -2.34 -20.25
C GLU A 51 18.02 -3.58 -21.12
N VAL A 52 17.36 -4.71 -20.85
CA VAL A 52 17.48 -5.92 -21.68
C VAL A 52 16.81 -5.74 -23.05
N CYS A 53 15.65 -5.08 -23.10
CA CYS A 53 14.93 -4.82 -24.35
C CYS A 53 15.60 -3.74 -25.23
N ALA A 54 16.17 -2.71 -24.60
CA ALA A 54 16.79 -1.57 -25.29
C ALA A 54 18.08 -1.16 -24.56
N PRO A 55 19.20 -1.85 -24.80
CA PRO A 55 20.45 -1.60 -24.07
C PRO A 55 20.97 -0.18 -24.30
N GLN A 56 21.21 0.54 -23.21
CA GLN A 56 21.75 1.90 -23.23
C GLN A 56 23.26 1.91 -23.02
N TYR A 57 23.88 0.76 -22.73
CA TYR A 57 25.32 0.58 -22.45
C TYR A 57 25.84 1.51 -21.35
N MET A 58 25.00 1.76 -20.34
CA MET A 58 25.37 2.60 -19.21
C MET A 58 26.41 1.90 -18.33
N GLY A 59 27.33 2.67 -17.74
CA GLY A 59 28.31 2.14 -16.81
C GLY A 59 27.64 1.49 -15.58
N ARG A 60 28.27 0.45 -15.01
CA ARG A 60 27.76 -0.33 -13.87
C ARG A 60 27.25 0.54 -12.72
N THR A 61 27.98 1.60 -12.37
CA THR A 61 27.60 2.52 -11.28
C THR A 61 26.30 3.26 -11.56
N ALA A 62 26.06 3.65 -12.81
CA ALA A 62 24.83 4.34 -13.20
C ALA A 62 23.61 3.40 -13.14
N VAL A 63 23.77 2.17 -13.63
CA VAL A 63 22.73 1.12 -13.54
C VAL A 63 22.41 0.79 -12.08
N MET A 64 23.42 0.66 -11.22
CA MET A 64 23.20 0.42 -9.79
C MET A 64 22.48 1.59 -9.10
N SER A 65 22.77 2.83 -9.51
CA SER A 65 22.04 4.01 -9.02
C SER A 65 20.58 3.97 -9.47
N GLY A 66 20.31 3.67 -10.74
CA GLY A 66 18.96 3.52 -11.28
C GLY A 66 18.14 2.42 -10.59
N MET A 67 18.76 1.27 -10.29
CA MET A 67 18.15 0.17 -9.54
C MET A 67 17.77 0.56 -8.11
N ARG A 68 18.60 1.36 -7.42
CA ARG A 68 18.30 1.85 -6.06
C ARG A 68 17.15 2.85 -6.07
N THR A 69 17.17 3.79 -7.01
CA THR A 69 16.13 4.81 -7.14
C THR A 69 14.78 4.19 -7.51
N SER A 70 14.77 3.28 -8.49
CA SER A 70 13.56 2.54 -8.86
C SER A 70 13.02 1.68 -7.72
N GLY A 71 13.90 1.01 -6.95
CA GLY A 71 13.52 0.29 -5.73
C GLY A 71 12.87 1.20 -4.68
N LEU A 72 13.43 2.39 -4.43
CA LEU A 72 12.85 3.38 -3.51
C LEU A 72 11.47 3.87 -3.97
N ILE A 73 11.30 4.11 -5.26
CA ILE A 73 10.01 4.51 -5.84
C ILE A 73 8.99 3.38 -5.68
N GLY A 74 9.38 2.13 -6.00
CA GLY A 74 8.52 0.95 -5.85
C GLY A 74 8.10 0.70 -4.40
N LEU A 75 9.01 0.87 -3.45
CA LEU A 75 8.73 0.77 -2.03
C LEU A 75 7.75 1.85 -1.57
N THR A 76 8.00 3.10 -1.95
CA THR A 76 7.15 4.23 -1.57
C THR A 76 5.74 4.06 -2.14
N GLY A 77 5.62 3.70 -3.43
CA GLY A 77 4.33 3.45 -4.07
C GLY A 77 3.58 2.28 -3.43
N GLY A 78 4.28 1.17 -3.15
CA GLY A 78 3.70 0.01 -2.47
C GLY A 78 3.17 0.33 -1.08
N PHE A 79 3.96 1.06 -0.30
CA PHE A 79 3.57 1.49 1.03
C PHE A 79 2.30 2.33 0.99
N LEU A 80 2.19 3.27 0.05
CA LEU A 80 1.00 4.11 -0.10
C LEU A 80 -0.24 3.29 -0.48
N ILE A 81 -0.11 2.29 -1.34
CA ILE A 81 -1.22 1.40 -1.71
C ILE A 81 -1.66 0.56 -0.50
N ALA A 82 -0.72 -0.06 0.19
CA ALA A 82 -0.97 -0.83 1.42
C ALA A 82 -1.64 0.03 2.51
N TYR A 83 -1.15 1.25 2.71
CA TYR A 83 -1.71 2.21 3.65
C TYR A 83 -3.15 2.57 3.28
N GLN A 84 -3.42 2.81 1.99
CA GLN A 84 -4.75 3.14 1.50
C GLN A 84 -5.74 1.96 1.63
N GLN A 85 -5.28 0.72 1.44
CA GLN A 85 -6.08 -0.50 1.62
C GLN A 85 -6.42 -0.73 3.10
N SER A 86 -5.43 -0.63 3.98
CA SER A 86 -5.61 -0.78 5.42
C SER A 86 -6.51 0.31 6.03
N SER A 87 -6.40 1.56 5.56
CA SER A 87 -7.24 2.67 6.04
C SER A 87 -8.72 2.50 5.73
N ARG A 88 -9.07 1.75 4.66
CA ARG A 88 -10.46 1.53 4.23
C ARG A 88 -11.17 0.42 5.02
N ILE A 89 -10.43 -0.48 5.64
CA ILE A 89 -10.93 -1.75 6.20
C ILE A 89 -11.32 -1.67 7.67
N VAL A 90 -11.09 -0.52 8.30
CA VAL A 90 -11.46 -0.24 9.69
C VAL A 90 -12.99 -0.04 9.76
N ALA A 91 -13.72 -1.16 9.62
CA ALA A 91 -15.19 -1.26 9.54
C ALA A 91 -15.74 -2.40 10.47
N PRO A 92 -16.64 -2.17 11.46
CA PRO A 92 -16.99 -3.06 12.57
C PRO A 92 -17.84 -4.24 12.12
N LEU A 93 -18.02 -5.20 13.02
CA LEU A 93 -18.81 -6.40 12.83
C LEU A 93 -20.23 -6.28 13.45
N SER A 94 -20.78 -5.07 13.60
CA SER A 94 -22.05 -4.85 14.31
C SER A 94 -23.31 -5.10 13.45
N SER A 95 -23.19 -5.73 12.29
CA SER A 95 -24.29 -6.02 11.35
C SER A 95 -24.76 -7.48 11.35
N LEU A 96 -24.19 -8.34 12.21
CA LEU A 96 -24.58 -9.76 12.30
C LEU A 96 -25.57 -10.10 13.44
N GLU A 97 -26.02 -9.12 14.22
CA GLU A 97 -26.96 -9.35 15.35
C GLU A 97 -28.41 -8.90 15.08
N THR A 98 -28.75 -8.43 13.87
CA THR A 98 -30.11 -7.93 13.57
C THR A 98 -30.93 -8.80 12.63
N ASN A 99 -30.55 -10.08 12.45
CA ASN A 99 -31.36 -11.10 11.77
C ASN A 99 -31.37 -12.41 12.58
N SER A 100 -31.93 -12.36 13.79
CA SER A 100 -32.43 -13.53 14.53
C SER A 100 -33.39 -13.08 15.63
#